data_AF-A0A7W8D3R8-F1
#
_entry.id   AF-A0A7W8D3R8-F1
#
_cell.length_a   1.000
_cell.length_b   1.000
_cell.length_c   1.000
_cell.angle_alpha   90.00
_cell.angle_beta   90.00
_cell.angle_gamma   90.00
#
_symmetry.space_group_name_H-M   'P 1'
#
loop_
_entity.id
_entity.type
_entity.pdbx_description
1 polymer ?
#
loop_
_entity_poly.entity_id
_entity_poly.type
_entity_poly.pdbx_seq_one_letter_code
_entity_poly.pdbx_strand_id
1 'polypeptide(L)'
;MRRFPVRRTLAAALFLGIAGIASAQSGPALKSATWWDPAEAGWGLFTIDQGNVLAPGWFTYDADGEPTWFLVPGALPQPDGSWKGDILRFTGVPFDQIAGAAADPSTKIGEATLTFDGDKNLSFTTAIAGTTSTRSLTRFPFGDKDIVCRASTAPRASASNYSDLWWSPASSGWGVHISHVGDNVFATWYTYDADGEAIFLVGAASKQADGSYSGPLVRQRDGTPFTDIDGTPPSSGADAVGTVTLRFSDGENASFGYTIGNVTQTKPITRLQFGNTASVCAVEPYTTSNPPPQEPGDDECYPPLAVGDRYRVRGTDGNGGNAGETDAEVVGTETRNGRPVFRVRYTPVGQNTEGEVFEFIEQTATERIHYGSEGFIPEINAVGTTRFEPPVRTPRATPVGAQGRLVYKAITNYTAMGQAVTSTIDFDETWKRVGTQTQSSPAGTFTDACKFETTLLSKVSITTAGVTTRTDIASDVVQWSHPSIGALRSETDSTTSITLTGVPFPIPPTVTDTRTIGEIVSASIGGRTFP
;
A
#
# COMPACT_ATOMS: atom_id res chain seq x y z
N MET A 1 9.62 35.62 55.21
CA MET A 1 10.36 35.42 53.94
C MET A 1 10.98 34.03 53.96
N ARG A 2 10.32 33.03 53.37
CA ARG A 2 10.85 31.66 53.24
C ARG A 2 11.13 31.40 51.76
N ARG A 3 12.39 31.19 51.41
CA ARG A 3 12.85 30.77 50.07
C ARG A 3 12.66 29.25 49.96
N PHE A 4 11.89 28.80 48.97
CA PHE A 4 11.85 27.39 48.55
C PHE A 4 13.09 27.07 47.70
N PRO A 5 13.78 25.94 47.92
CA PRO A 5 14.79 25.48 46.98
C PRO A 5 14.10 24.72 45.85
N VAL A 6 14.17 25.31 44.65
CA VAL A 6 13.81 24.66 43.39
C VAL A 6 14.89 23.62 43.08
N ARG A 7 14.65 22.36 43.44
CA ARG A 7 15.37 21.22 42.84
C ARG A 7 14.64 20.85 41.55
N ARG A 8 14.97 21.53 40.45
CA ARG A 8 14.63 21.11 39.08
C ARG A 8 15.72 20.14 38.61
N THR A 9 15.56 18.86 38.92
CA THR A 9 16.24 17.79 38.19
C THR A 9 15.62 17.72 36.80
N LEU A 10 16.28 18.34 35.81
CA LEU A 10 16.09 18.00 34.40
C LEU A 10 16.61 16.57 34.22
N ALA A 11 15.75 15.59 34.40
CA ALA A 11 16.01 14.23 33.97
C ALA A 11 15.65 14.15 32.48
N ALA A 12 16.65 14.31 31.63
CA ALA A 12 16.59 13.84 30.25
C ALA A 12 16.57 12.30 30.32
N ALA A 13 15.38 11.73 30.16
CA ALA A 13 15.17 10.30 30.06
C ALA A 13 14.06 10.10 29.03
N LEU A 14 14.46 10.09 27.76
CA LEU A 14 13.61 9.73 26.63
C LEU A 14 13.46 8.20 26.67
N PHE A 15 12.55 7.71 27.50
CA PHE A 15 12.20 6.30 27.58
C PHE A 15 10.86 6.04 26.87
N LEU A 16 10.87 6.27 25.56
CA LEU A 16 10.17 5.42 24.59
C LEU A 16 11.17 4.34 24.11
N GLY A 17 11.86 3.72 25.06
CA GLY A 17 12.53 2.46 24.86
C GLY A 17 11.47 1.38 24.87
N ILE A 18 11.26 0.76 23.71
CA ILE A 18 10.34 -0.35 23.43
C ILE A 18 8.87 0.05 23.24
N ALA A 19 8.58 0.99 22.34
CA ALA A 19 7.63 0.62 21.30
C ALA A 19 8.46 -0.16 20.28
N GLY A 20 8.04 -1.37 19.91
CA GLY A 20 8.72 -2.11 18.84
C GLY A 20 8.91 -1.17 17.67
N ILE A 21 10.17 -0.98 17.24
CA ILE A 21 10.47 -0.17 16.07
C ILE A 21 9.89 -0.98 14.91
N ALA A 22 8.65 -0.66 14.57
CA ALA A 22 7.96 -1.18 13.42
C ALA A 22 8.64 -0.58 12.21
N SER A 23 9.65 -1.28 11.70
CA SER A 23 10.27 -0.96 10.43
C SER A 23 9.24 -1.16 9.30
N ALA A 24 9.13 -0.14 8.42
CA ALA A 24 9.22 -0.22 6.94
C ALA A 24 8.15 0.43 5.98
N GLN A 25 8.34 1.57 5.33
CA GLN A 25 7.90 1.91 3.93
C GLN A 25 6.66 1.38 3.08
N SER A 26 6.42 2.20 2.04
CA SER A 26 5.71 2.02 0.74
C SER A 26 4.22 2.41 0.71
N GLY A 27 3.80 3.05 -0.40
CA GLY A 27 2.44 3.58 -0.56
C GLY A 27 1.44 2.44 -0.81
N PRO A 28 0.14 2.65 -0.46
CA PRO A 28 -0.87 1.60 -0.51
C PRO A 28 -0.93 0.95 -1.89
N ALA A 29 -1.08 -0.38 -1.89
CA ALA A 29 -1.45 -1.12 -3.10
C ALA A 29 -2.78 -0.55 -3.63
N LEU A 30 -2.71 -0.08 -4.87
CA LEU A 30 -3.85 0.43 -5.60
C LEU A 30 -4.64 -0.75 -6.14
N LYS A 31 -5.95 -0.62 -6.24
CA LYS A 31 -6.87 -1.64 -6.75
C LYS A 31 -6.80 -1.80 -8.27
N SER A 32 -5.64 -1.53 -8.89
CA SER A 32 -5.42 -1.72 -10.31
C SER A 32 -5.07 -3.17 -10.62
N ALA A 33 -5.87 -3.82 -11.47
CA ALA A 33 -5.64 -5.19 -11.92
C ALA A 33 -6.52 -5.53 -13.11
N THR A 34 -6.26 -6.69 -13.71
CA THR A 34 -7.24 -7.37 -14.58
C THR A 34 -7.93 -8.45 -13.75
N TRP A 35 -9.23 -8.62 -13.94
CA TRP A 35 -10.10 -9.52 -13.20
C TRP A 35 -10.90 -10.40 -14.18
N TRP A 36 -11.01 -11.67 -13.85
CA TRP A 36 -11.64 -12.68 -14.70
C TRP A 36 -12.17 -13.84 -13.87
N ASP A 37 -13.06 -14.62 -14.48
CA ASP A 37 -13.40 -15.96 -14.01
C ASP A 37 -12.69 -17.00 -14.90
N PRO A 38 -11.80 -17.85 -14.34
CA PRO A 38 -11.16 -18.93 -15.08
C PRO A 38 -12.13 -19.91 -15.75
N ALA A 39 -13.32 -20.11 -15.19
CA ALA A 39 -14.35 -20.98 -15.77
C ALA A 39 -15.05 -20.33 -16.97
N GLU A 40 -15.04 -19.00 -17.06
CA GLU A 40 -15.72 -18.21 -18.09
C GLU A 40 -14.73 -17.40 -18.95
N ALA A 41 -13.56 -17.99 -19.23
CA ALA A 41 -12.50 -17.31 -19.95
C ALA A 41 -12.99 -16.69 -21.28
N GLY A 42 -12.74 -15.40 -21.48
CA GLY A 42 -13.14 -14.67 -22.70
C GLY A 42 -13.84 -13.34 -22.43
N TRP A 43 -14.23 -13.08 -21.19
CA TRP A 43 -14.72 -11.79 -20.71
C TRP A 43 -14.02 -11.43 -19.39
N GLY A 44 -14.17 -10.19 -18.94
CA GLY A 44 -13.61 -9.74 -17.66
C GLY A 44 -13.59 -8.23 -17.55
N LEU A 45 -12.91 -7.72 -16.54
CA LEU A 45 -12.75 -6.28 -16.39
C LEU A 45 -11.34 -5.92 -15.94
N PHE A 46 -10.85 -4.78 -16.35
CA PHE A 46 -9.69 -4.15 -15.72
C PHE A 46 -10.16 -3.03 -14.80
N THR A 47 -9.41 -2.77 -13.75
CA THR A 47 -9.58 -1.63 -12.86
C THR A 47 -8.32 -0.78 -12.89
N ILE A 48 -8.49 0.55 -12.90
CA ILE A 48 -7.39 1.51 -12.76
C ILE A 48 -7.71 2.42 -11.59
N ASP A 49 -6.93 2.28 -10.53
CA ASP A 49 -7.03 3.05 -9.31
C ASP A 49 -5.97 4.15 -9.31
N GLN A 50 -6.42 5.40 -9.17
CA GLN A 50 -5.57 6.58 -9.03
C GLN A 50 -5.87 7.33 -7.72
N GLY A 51 -6.22 6.57 -6.67
CA GLY A 51 -6.40 7.00 -5.29
C GLY A 51 -7.86 7.29 -4.95
N ASN A 52 -8.37 8.43 -5.41
CA ASN A 52 -9.74 8.87 -5.10
C ASN A 52 -10.80 8.38 -6.10
N VAL A 53 -10.36 7.80 -7.22
CA VAL A 53 -11.22 7.34 -8.30
C VAL A 53 -10.72 5.99 -8.81
N LEU A 54 -11.66 5.07 -8.96
CA LEU A 54 -11.47 3.81 -9.67
C LEU A 54 -12.14 3.92 -11.05
N ALA A 55 -11.45 3.51 -12.11
CA ALA A 55 -12.01 3.42 -13.45
C ALA A 55 -12.00 1.96 -13.94
N PRO A 56 -13.10 1.23 -13.73
CA PRO A 56 -13.30 -0.07 -14.36
C PRO A 56 -13.58 0.04 -15.87
N GLY A 57 -12.96 -0.85 -16.65
CA GLY A 57 -13.37 -1.15 -18.02
C GLY A 57 -13.76 -2.62 -18.14
N TRP A 58 -15.00 -2.87 -18.54
CA TRP A 58 -15.60 -4.20 -18.64
C TRP A 58 -15.67 -4.62 -20.10
N PHE A 59 -15.02 -5.71 -20.46
CA PHE A 59 -15.04 -6.29 -21.81
C PHE A 59 -15.84 -7.60 -21.77
N THR A 60 -16.82 -7.72 -22.65
CA THR A 60 -17.81 -8.81 -22.64
C THR A 60 -18.49 -8.93 -24.01
N TYR A 61 -19.69 -9.50 -24.06
CA TYR A 61 -20.48 -9.67 -25.29
C TYR A 61 -21.83 -8.97 -25.12
N ASP A 62 -22.28 -8.24 -26.12
CA ASP A 62 -23.57 -7.54 -26.07
C ASP A 62 -24.77 -8.48 -26.24
N ALA A 63 -25.96 -7.91 -26.45
CA ALA A 63 -27.20 -8.68 -26.56
C ALA A 63 -27.25 -9.60 -27.79
N ASP A 64 -26.48 -9.28 -28.85
CA ASP A 64 -26.38 -10.08 -30.07
C ASP A 64 -25.21 -11.08 -30.00
N GLY A 65 -24.41 -11.01 -28.93
CA GLY A 65 -23.28 -11.88 -28.68
C GLY A 65 -21.98 -11.35 -29.28
N GLU A 66 -21.93 -10.08 -29.70
CA GLU A 66 -20.74 -9.48 -30.30
C GLU A 66 -19.80 -8.91 -29.23
N PRO A 67 -18.47 -9.03 -29.39
CA PRO A 67 -17.52 -8.50 -28.41
C PRO A 67 -17.70 -7.00 -28.21
N THR A 68 -17.96 -6.58 -26.97
CA THR A 68 -18.19 -5.18 -26.63
C THR A 68 -17.45 -4.74 -25.37
N TRP A 69 -17.46 -3.44 -25.11
CA TRP A 69 -16.91 -2.86 -23.89
C TRP A 69 -17.82 -1.82 -23.26
N PHE A 70 -17.76 -1.75 -21.93
CA PHE A 70 -18.39 -0.72 -21.13
C PHE A 70 -17.35 -0.06 -20.23
N LEU A 71 -17.51 1.24 -19.97
CA LEU A 71 -16.71 1.94 -18.97
C LEU A 71 -17.57 2.30 -17.77
N VAL A 72 -16.94 2.25 -16.60
CA VAL A 72 -17.48 2.81 -15.36
C VAL A 72 -16.57 3.98 -14.95
N PRO A 73 -16.62 5.12 -15.68
CA PRO A 73 -15.73 6.22 -15.36
C PRO A 73 -16.16 6.83 -14.03
N GLY A 74 -15.23 6.91 -13.08
CA GLY A 74 -15.52 7.58 -11.82
C GLY A 74 -16.26 6.70 -10.81
N ALA A 75 -15.94 5.41 -10.68
CA ALA A 75 -16.40 4.66 -9.53
C ALA A 75 -15.78 5.27 -8.26
N LEU A 76 -16.65 5.65 -7.32
CA LEU A 76 -16.28 6.37 -6.09
C LEU A 76 -16.38 5.44 -4.88
N PRO A 77 -15.49 5.60 -3.88
CA PRO A 77 -15.52 4.79 -2.68
C PRO A 77 -16.79 5.07 -1.87
N GLN A 78 -17.40 4.01 -1.35
CA GLN A 78 -18.61 4.05 -0.53
C GLN A 78 -18.27 3.82 0.95
N PRO A 79 -19.15 4.21 1.89
CA PRO A 79 -18.93 4.01 3.32
C PRO A 79 -18.76 2.55 3.75
N ASP A 80 -19.31 1.61 2.98
CA ASP A 80 -19.22 0.16 3.22
C ASP A 80 -17.95 -0.49 2.63
N GLY A 81 -17.05 0.31 2.04
CA GLY A 81 -15.81 -0.15 1.42
C GLY A 81 -15.95 -0.59 -0.04
N SER A 82 -17.16 -0.60 -0.60
CA SER A 82 -17.38 -0.84 -2.03
C SER A 82 -17.04 0.39 -2.88
N TRP A 83 -16.95 0.21 -4.20
CA TRP A 83 -16.81 1.28 -5.17
C TRP A 83 -17.99 1.27 -6.12
N LYS A 84 -18.66 2.42 -6.29
CA LYS A 84 -19.88 2.50 -7.09
C LYS A 84 -19.77 3.55 -8.19
N GLY A 85 -20.23 3.23 -9.40
CA GLY A 85 -20.26 4.16 -10.54
C GLY A 85 -21.26 3.77 -11.62
N ASP A 86 -21.44 4.65 -12.61
CA ASP A 86 -22.37 4.46 -13.72
C ASP A 86 -21.75 3.62 -14.84
N ILE A 87 -22.47 2.63 -15.35
CA ILE A 87 -22.06 1.83 -16.52
C ILE A 87 -22.45 2.60 -17.79
N LEU A 88 -21.46 2.92 -18.61
CA LEU A 88 -21.63 3.68 -19.85
C LEU A 88 -21.36 2.79 -21.07
N ARG A 89 -22.27 2.88 -22.05
CA ARG A 89 -22.14 2.34 -23.40
C ARG A 89 -21.78 3.45 -24.38
N PHE A 90 -21.01 3.10 -25.41
CA PHE A 90 -20.52 4.02 -26.44
C PHE A 90 -20.80 3.46 -27.84
N THR A 91 -20.97 4.38 -28.78
CA THR A 91 -20.88 4.16 -30.24
C THR A 91 -19.87 5.15 -30.79
N GLY A 92 -19.40 4.95 -32.01
CA GLY A 92 -18.38 5.83 -32.54
C GLY A 92 -17.94 5.58 -33.96
N VAL A 93 -16.83 6.23 -34.30
CA VAL A 93 -16.21 6.18 -35.61
C VAL A 93 -15.41 4.88 -35.73
N PRO A 94 -15.62 4.08 -36.80
CA PRO A 94 -14.88 2.87 -37.05
C PRO A 94 -13.36 3.06 -36.95
N PHE A 95 -12.66 2.08 -36.38
CA PHE A 95 -11.25 2.20 -36.05
C PHE A 95 -10.38 2.65 -37.24
N ASP A 96 -10.71 2.21 -38.45
CA ASP A 96 -10.01 2.50 -39.70
C ASP A 96 -10.24 3.92 -40.23
N GLN A 97 -11.22 4.64 -39.68
CA GLN A 97 -11.63 5.98 -40.08
C GLN A 97 -11.35 7.05 -39.01
N ILE A 98 -10.79 6.67 -37.85
CA ILE A 98 -10.50 7.62 -36.76
C ILE A 98 -9.46 8.67 -37.22
N ALA A 99 -9.93 9.88 -37.54
CA ALA A 99 -9.09 11.04 -37.85
C ALA A 99 -9.15 12.14 -36.77
N GLY A 100 -10.14 12.07 -35.87
CA GLY A 100 -10.41 13.05 -34.81
C GLY A 100 -11.15 12.39 -33.65
N ALA A 101 -12.10 13.09 -33.02
CA ALA A 101 -12.96 12.51 -32.00
C ALA A 101 -13.61 11.22 -32.53
N ALA A 102 -13.56 10.16 -31.73
CA ALA A 102 -13.93 8.81 -32.12
C ALA A 102 -15.20 8.31 -31.47
N ALA A 103 -15.64 8.89 -30.35
CA ALA A 103 -16.86 8.47 -29.66
C ALA A 103 -17.99 9.48 -29.85
N ASP A 104 -19.20 8.95 -30.02
CA ASP A 104 -20.45 9.69 -29.81
C ASP A 104 -20.69 9.92 -28.31
N PRO A 105 -21.68 10.77 -27.94
CA PRO A 105 -22.10 10.89 -26.55
C PRO A 105 -22.47 9.54 -25.93
N SER A 106 -21.95 9.28 -24.73
CA SER A 106 -22.18 8.02 -24.03
C SER A 106 -23.61 7.89 -23.51
N THR A 107 -24.08 6.66 -23.39
CA THR A 107 -25.38 6.33 -22.81
C THR A 107 -25.19 5.58 -21.49
N LYS A 108 -25.80 6.07 -20.40
CA LYS A 108 -25.87 5.32 -19.13
C LYS A 108 -26.85 4.16 -19.27
N ILE A 109 -26.37 2.94 -19.01
CA ILE A 109 -27.18 1.72 -19.10
C ILE A 109 -27.42 1.03 -17.74
N GLY A 110 -26.70 1.44 -16.71
CA GLY A 110 -26.84 0.87 -15.38
C GLY A 110 -25.86 1.45 -14.37
N GLU A 111 -25.73 0.75 -13.24
CA GLU A 111 -24.75 1.04 -12.19
C GLU A 111 -23.93 -0.23 -11.90
N ALA A 112 -22.66 -0.04 -11.56
CA ALA A 112 -21.75 -1.08 -11.11
C ALA A 112 -21.33 -0.82 -9.66
N THR A 113 -21.26 -1.90 -8.88
CA THR A 113 -20.68 -1.94 -7.54
C THR A 113 -19.55 -2.97 -7.52
N LEU A 114 -18.36 -2.55 -7.09
CA LEU A 114 -17.18 -3.38 -6.95
C LEU A 114 -16.86 -3.52 -5.46
N THR A 115 -16.84 -4.76 -4.98
CA THR A 115 -16.45 -5.08 -3.60
C THR A 115 -15.24 -6.00 -3.64
N PHE A 116 -14.09 -5.47 -3.18
CA PHE A 116 -12.85 -6.23 -3.14
C PHE A 116 -12.79 -7.07 -1.87
N ASP A 117 -12.50 -8.36 -2.02
CA ASP A 117 -12.16 -9.24 -0.91
C ASP A 117 -10.65 -9.55 -0.99
N GLY A 118 -9.89 -8.82 -0.18
CA GLY A 118 -8.43 -8.77 -0.27
C GLY A 118 -7.94 -8.14 -1.58
N ASP A 119 -6.85 -8.68 -2.11
CA ASP A 119 -6.21 -8.22 -3.35
C ASP A 119 -6.39 -9.22 -4.51
N LYS A 120 -7.09 -10.33 -4.29
CA LYS A 120 -7.20 -11.43 -5.27
C LYS A 120 -8.62 -11.74 -5.70
N ASN A 121 -9.63 -11.29 -4.95
CA ASN A 121 -11.03 -11.54 -5.27
C ASN A 121 -11.79 -10.22 -5.41
N LEU A 122 -12.72 -10.19 -6.36
CA LEU A 122 -13.60 -9.08 -6.65
C LEU A 122 -15.02 -9.61 -6.81
N SER A 123 -15.95 -9.12 -6.00
CA SER A 123 -17.37 -9.24 -6.28
C SER A 123 -17.80 -8.05 -7.15
N PHE A 124 -18.16 -8.33 -8.40
CA PHE A 124 -18.65 -7.36 -9.37
C PHE A 124 -20.16 -7.48 -9.50
N THR A 125 -20.89 -6.45 -9.09
CA THR A 125 -22.36 -6.41 -9.16
C THR A 125 -22.81 -5.34 -10.13
N THR A 126 -23.69 -5.69 -11.06
CA THR A 126 -24.28 -4.76 -12.03
C THR A 126 -25.79 -4.67 -11.85
N ALA A 127 -26.34 -3.46 -11.93
CA ALA A 127 -27.79 -3.22 -12.02
C ALA A 127 -28.10 -2.59 -13.38
N ILE A 128 -28.54 -3.39 -14.35
CA ILE A 128 -28.81 -2.98 -15.73
C ILE A 128 -30.27 -3.31 -16.05
N ALA A 129 -31.01 -2.33 -16.58
CA ALA A 129 -32.42 -2.47 -16.93
C ALA A 129 -33.31 -3.10 -15.82
N GLY A 130 -33.00 -2.81 -14.54
CA GLY A 130 -33.74 -3.34 -13.39
C GLY A 130 -33.35 -4.77 -12.96
N THR A 131 -32.42 -5.41 -13.67
CA THR A 131 -31.87 -6.72 -13.30
C THR A 131 -30.56 -6.54 -12.57
N THR A 132 -30.42 -7.20 -11.41
CA THR A 132 -29.17 -7.22 -10.64
C THR A 132 -28.48 -8.56 -10.80
N SER A 133 -27.22 -8.51 -11.23
CA SER A 133 -26.36 -9.68 -11.38
C SER A 133 -25.07 -9.47 -10.60
N THR A 134 -24.65 -10.49 -9.87
CA THR A 134 -23.36 -10.51 -9.17
C THR A 134 -22.48 -11.60 -9.78
N ARG A 135 -21.20 -11.27 -9.99
CA ARG A 135 -20.17 -12.16 -10.51
C ARG A 135 -18.96 -12.12 -9.57
N SER A 136 -18.44 -13.29 -9.23
CA SER A 136 -17.21 -13.42 -8.45
C SER A 136 -16.03 -13.58 -9.40
N LEU A 137 -15.15 -12.60 -9.40
CA LEU A 137 -13.97 -12.55 -10.26
C LEU A 137 -12.71 -12.70 -9.41
N THR A 138 -11.69 -13.27 -10.03
CA THR A 138 -10.36 -13.40 -9.46
C THR A 138 -9.38 -12.53 -10.23
N ARG A 139 -8.30 -12.14 -9.57
CA ARG A 139 -7.22 -11.40 -10.21
C ARG A 139 -6.59 -12.25 -11.31
N PHE A 140 -6.28 -11.65 -12.46
CA PHE A 140 -5.69 -12.35 -13.59
C PHE A 140 -4.22 -12.68 -13.33
N PRO A 141 -3.80 -13.97 -13.37
CA PRO A 141 -2.40 -14.34 -13.35
C PRO A 141 -1.76 -14.15 -14.73
N PHE A 142 -0.67 -13.40 -14.80
CA PHE A 142 0.20 -13.39 -15.98
C PHE A 142 1.22 -14.54 -15.90
N GLY A 143 0.71 -15.77 -15.80
CA GLY A 143 1.50 -16.95 -15.45
C GLY A 143 1.83 -16.98 -13.96
N ASP A 144 3.13 -17.01 -13.62
CA ASP A 144 3.64 -16.91 -12.26
C ASP A 144 3.88 -15.45 -11.83
N LYS A 145 3.35 -14.48 -12.59
CA LYS A 145 3.58 -13.04 -12.40
C LYS A 145 2.28 -12.26 -12.25
N ASP A 146 2.39 -11.16 -11.54
CA ASP A 146 1.34 -10.22 -11.21
C ASP A 146 1.82 -8.79 -11.46
N ILE A 147 0.90 -7.86 -11.70
CA ILE A 147 1.19 -6.43 -11.85
C ILE A 147 0.66 -5.74 -10.62
N VAL A 148 1.52 -5.30 -9.70
CA VAL A 148 1.09 -4.58 -8.50
C VAL A 148 1.37 -3.10 -8.69
N CYS A 149 0.33 -2.29 -8.62
CA CYS A 149 0.42 -0.84 -8.70
C CYS A 149 0.33 -0.24 -7.30
N ARG A 150 1.19 0.75 -7.01
CA ARG A 150 1.24 1.44 -5.72
C ARG A 150 1.18 2.94 -5.93
N ALA A 151 0.62 3.64 -4.95
CA ALA A 151 0.70 5.08 -4.88
C ALA A 151 2.17 5.51 -4.78
N SER A 152 2.57 6.51 -5.56
CA SER A 152 3.94 7.01 -5.60
C SER A 152 3.96 8.53 -5.66
N THR A 153 4.99 9.12 -5.05
CA THR A 153 5.34 10.54 -5.23
C THR A 153 6.39 10.73 -6.33
N ALA A 154 6.91 9.64 -6.90
CA ALA A 154 7.84 9.70 -8.02
C ALA A 154 7.11 10.20 -9.28
N PRO A 155 7.78 11.00 -10.14
CA PRO A 155 7.20 11.42 -11.41
C PRO A 155 6.79 10.22 -12.26
N ARG A 156 5.58 10.21 -12.81
CA ARG A 156 5.11 9.10 -13.64
C ARG A 156 5.96 8.91 -14.90
N ALA A 157 6.53 9.99 -15.44
CA ALA A 157 7.44 9.95 -16.58
C ALA A 157 8.68 9.05 -16.34
N SER A 158 9.15 8.88 -15.09
CA SER A 158 10.33 8.03 -14.80
C SER A 158 10.00 6.55 -14.62
N ALA A 159 8.73 6.17 -14.67
CA ALA A 159 8.32 4.79 -14.49
C ALA A 159 8.72 3.92 -15.69
N SER A 160 9.31 2.76 -15.40
CA SER A 160 9.71 1.76 -16.39
C SER A 160 8.63 0.72 -16.68
N ASN A 161 7.59 0.64 -15.84
CA ASN A 161 6.40 -0.15 -16.10
C ASN A 161 5.30 0.75 -16.68
N TYR A 162 4.66 0.28 -17.75
CA TYR A 162 3.70 1.07 -18.54
C TYR A 162 2.25 0.65 -18.29
N SER A 163 2.01 -0.18 -17.28
CA SER A 163 0.66 -0.64 -16.96
C SER A 163 -0.20 0.53 -16.51
N ASP A 164 -1.23 0.82 -17.28
CA ASP A 164 -2.18 1.91 -17.02
C ASP A 164 -3.27 1.96 -18.11
N LEU A 165 -4.15 2.95 -18.00
CA LEU A 165 -5.03 3.35 -19.09
C LEU A 165 -4.37 4.44 -19.94
N TRP A 166 -4.37 4.24 -21.25
CA TRP A 166 -3.81 5.15 -22.24
C TRP A 166 -4.86 5.59 -23.24
N TRP A 167 -4.75 6.81 -23.74
CA TRP A 167 -5.72 7.39 -24.66
C TRP A 167 -5.05 8.39 -25.62
N SER A 168 -5.73 8.77 -26.69
CA SER A 168 -5.25 9.83 -27.57
C SER A 168 -6.03 11.13 -27.33
N PRO A 169 -5.39 12.20 -26.81
CA PRO A 169 -6.05 13.50 -26.68
C PRO A 169 -6.54 14.08 -28.01
N ALA A 170 -5.83 13.80 -29.11
CA ALA A 170 -6.19 14.26 -30.45
C ALA A 170 -7.35 13.46 -31.07
N SER A 171 -7.66 12.28 -30.53
CA SER A 171 -8.71 11.40 -31.02
C SER A 171 -9.47 10.78 -29.86
N SER A 172 -10.08 11.61 -29.02
CA SER A 172 -10.76 11.16 -27.80
C SER A 172 -11.93 10.22 -28.11
N GLY A 173 -12.15 9.20 -27.28
CA GLY A 173 -13.28 8.27 -27.42
C GLY A 173 -12.90 6.81 -27.63
N TRP A 174 -11.60 6.51 -27.76
CA TRP A 174 -11.01 5.17 -27.72
C TRP A 174 -9.79 5.19 -26.81
N GLY A 175 -9.25 4.02 -26.48
CA GLY A 175 -8.01 3.93 -25.73
C GLY A 175 -7.55 2.51 -25.49
N VAL A 176 -6.47 2.37 -24.74
CA VAL A 176 -5.76 1.10 -24.55
C VAL A 176 -5.47 0.92 -23.08
N HIS A 177 -6.02 -0.14 -22.50
CA HIS A 177 -5.52 -0.64 -21.22
C HIS A 177 -4.26 -1.46 -21.46
N ILE A 178 -3.19 -1.16 -20.72
CA ILE A 178 -1.89 -1.83 -20.85
C ILE A 178 -1.58 -2.57 -19.56
N SER A 179 -1.12 -3.81 -19.70
CA SER A 179 -0.54 -4.65 -18.67
C SER A 179 0.88 -5.05 -19.09
N HIS A 180 1.89 -4.40 -18.50
CA HIS A 180 3.30 -4.57 -18.82
C HIS A 180 3.96 -5.56 -17.84
N VAL A 181 4.36 -6.73 -18.35
CA VAL A 181 4.92 -7.85 -17.59
C VAL A 181 6.26 -8.28 -18.18
N GLY A 182 7.36 -7.84 -17.57
CA GLY A 182 8.72 -8.15 -18.02
C GLY A 182 8.96 -7.57 -19.41
N ASP A 183 9.34 -8.40 -20.37
CA ASP A 183 9.51 -7.98 -21.77
C ASP A 183 8.21 -8.08 -22.61
N ASN A 184 7.05 -8.28 -21.97
CA ASN A 184 5.77 -8.41 -22.66
C ASN A 184 4.79 -7.31 -22.25
N VAL A 185 3.95 -6.91 -23.20
CA VAL A 185 2.82 -6.00 -23.00
C VAL A 185 1.56 -6.68 -23.51
N PHE A 186 0.57 -6.80 -22.65
CA PHE A 186 -0.80 -7.15 -23.01
C PHE A 186 -1.62 -5.87 -23.09
N ALA A 187 -2.27 -5.65 -24.23
CA ALA A 187 -3.04 -4.46 -24.51
C ALA A 187 -4.50 -4.83 -24.77
N THR A 188 -5.45 -4.20 -24.08
CA THR A 188 -6.87 -4.26 -24.44
C THR A 188 -7.24 -2.93 -25.07
N TRP A 189 -7.38 -2.93 -26.39
CA TRP A 189 -7.77 -1.76 -27.17
C TRP A 189 -9.28 -1.74 -27.32
N TYR A 190 -9.93 -0.72 -26.76
CA TYR A 190 -11.35 -0.47 -26.92
C TYR A 190 -11.57 0.58 -28.01
N THR A 191 -12.38 0.23 -29.02
CA THR A 191 -12.62 1.01 -30.24
C THR A 191 -13.99 0.68 -30.82
N TYR A 192 -14.21 0.98 -32.10
CA TYR A 192 -15.47 0.75 -32.81
C TYR A 192 -15.22 -0.04 -34.10
N ASP A 193 -16.13 -0.96 -34.42
CA ASP A 193 -16.10 -1.72 -35.68
C ASP A 193 -16.66 -0.92 -36.85
N ALA A 194 -16.89 -1.61 -37.99
CA ALA A 194 -17.35 -0.99 -39.23
C ALA A 194 -18.76 -0.40 -39.13
N ASP A 195 -19.60 -0.92 -38.23
CA ASP A 195 -20.98 -0.45 -38.02
C ASP A 195 -21.05 0.63 -36.92
N GLY A 196 -19.90 0.94 -36.30
CA GLY A 196 -19.75 1.96 -35.26
C GLY A 196 -20.04 1.45 -33.86
N GLU A 197 -20.16 0.12 -33.70
CA GLU A 197 -20.43 -0.52 -32.43
C GLU A 197 -19.15 -0.73 -31.63
N ALA A 198 -19.25 -0.60 -30.32
CA ALA A 198 -18.12 -0.73 -29.42
C ALA A 198 -17.57 -2.16 -29.47
N ILE A 199 -16.28 -2.28 -29.82
CA ILE A 199 -15.54 -3.55 -29.82
C ILE A 199 -14.26 -3.45 -28.99
N PHE A 200 -13.77 -4.59 -28.53
CA PHE A 200 -12.42 -4.70 -27.96
C PHE A 200 -11.54 -5.66 -28.74
N LEU A 201 -10.27 -5.32 -28.84
CA LEU A 201 -9.20 -6.11 -29.45
C LEU A 201 -8.10 -6.33 -28.43
N VAL A 202 -7.49 -7.51 -28.44
CA VAL A 202 -6.41 -7.85 -27.50
C VAL A 202 -5.09 -7.96 -28.25
N GLY A 203 -4.09 -7.19 -27.83
CA GLY A 203 -2.73 -7.25 -28.32
C GLY A 203 -1.84 -8.00 -27.34
N ALA A 204 -1.05 -8.95 -27.82
CA ALA A 204 0.00 -9.60 -27.04
C ALA A 204 1.35 -9.29 -27.70
N ALA A 205 2.09 -8.33 -27.15
CA ALA A 205 3.28 -7.77 -27.76
C ALA A 205 4.53 -8.07 -26.93
N SER A 206 5.62 -8.42 -27.60
CA SER A 206 6.92 -8.64 -26.96
C SER A 206 7.91 -7.54 -27.35
N LYS A 207 8.84 -7.24 -26.45
CA LYS A 207 9.88 -6.24 -26.65
C LYS A 207 10.80 -6.61 -27.82
N GLN A 208 11.04 -5.65 -28.68
CA GLN A 208 11.88 -5.74 -29.86
C GLN A 208 13.26 -5.12 -29.59
N ALA A 209 14.24 -5.41 -30.44
CA ALA A 209 15.60 -4.90 -30.31
C ALA A 209 15.68 -3.36 -30.35
N ASP A 210 14.74 -2.71 -31.03
CA ASP A 210 14.67 -1.24 -31.16
C ASP A 210 13.92 -0.56 -29.99
N GLY A 211 13.50 -1.35 -28.98
CA GLY A 211 12.77 -0.90 -27.80
C GLY A 211 11.25 -0.80 -27.97
N SER A 212 10.71 -1.05 -29.16
CA SER A 212 9.26 -1.16 -29.35
C SER A 212 8.72 -2.48 -28.79
N TYR A 213 7.40 -2.59 -28.60
CA TYR A 213 6.70 -3.83 -28.31
C TYR A 213 5.84 -4.16 -29.50
N SER A 214 5.98 -5.34 -30.09
CA SER A 214 5.22 -5.75 -31.27
C SER A 214 4.69 -7.17 -31.13
N GLY A 215 3.51 -7.42 -31.68
CA GLY A 215 2.92 -8.75 -31.69
C GLY A 215 1.54 -8.80 -32.35
N PRO A 216 0.87 -9.97 -32.33
CA PRO A 216 -0.46 -10.13 -32.90
C PRO A 216 -1.51 -9.30 -32.16
N LEU A 217 -2.49 -8.84 -32.94
CA LEU A 217 -3.75 -8.29 -32.47
C LEU A 217 -4.84 -9.32 -32.76
N VAL A 218 -5.62 -9.68 -31.75
CA VAL A 218 -6.67 -10.70 -31.84
C VAL A 218 -8.04 -10.11 -31.53
N ARG A 219 -9.07 -10.59 -32.24
CA ARG A 219 -10.49 -10.34 -31.96
C ARG A 219 -11.09 -11.60 -31.38
N GLN A 220 -11.87 -11.48 -30.31
CA GLN A 220 -12.69 -12.62 -29.85
C GLN A 220 -13.77 -12.93 -30.89
N ARG A 221 -14.10 -14.20 -31.06
CA ARG A 221 -15.27 -14.59 -31.84
C ARG A 221 -16.53 -14.25 -31.08
N ASP A 222 -17.63 -14.10 -31.80
CA ASP A 222 -18.93 -13.86 -31.22
C ASP A 222 -19.31 -15.03 -30.29
N GLY A 223 -20.12 -14.72 -29.29
CA GLY A 223 -20.29 -15.54 -28.11
C GLY A 223 -21.63 -15.36 -27.43
N THR A 224 -21.66 -15.72 -26.15
CA THR A 224 -22.86 -15.67 -25.31
C THR A 224 -23.02 -14.26 -24.74
N PRO A 225 -24.20 -13.64 -24.87
CA PRO A 225 -24.49 -12.33 -24.28
C PRO A 225 -24.17 -12.26 -22.79
N PHE A 226 -23.71 -11.11 -22.31
CA PHE A 226 -23.27 -10.94 -20.91
C PHE A 226 -24.32 -11.31 -19.87
N THR A 227 -25.61 -11.23 -20.22
CA THR A 227 -26.73 -11.62 -19.32
C THR A 227 -26.84 -13.12 -19.12
N ASP A 228 -26.32 -13.90 -20.07
CA ASP A 228 -26.54 -15.34 -20.20
C ASP A 228 -25.26 -16.15 -19.95
N ILE A 229 -24.13 -15.48 -19.67
CA ILE A 229 -22.88 -16.15 -19.27
C ILE A 229 -23.08 -16.81 -17.89
N ASP A 230 -22.93 -18.13 -17.86
CA ASP A 230 -23.14 -18.98 -16.68
C ASP A 230 -22.17 -20.17 -16.66
N GLY A 231 -21.00 -19.97 -16.07
CA GLY A 231 -20.04 -21.03 -15.71
C GLY A 231 -19.31 -21.71 -16.87
N THR A 232 -19.35 -21.13 -18.08
CA THR A 232 -18.63 -21.64 -19.26
C THR A 232 -18.04 -20.51 -20.10
N PRO A 233 -16.98 -20.75 -20.89
CA PRO A 233 -16.41 -19.74 -21.78
C PRO A 233 -17.48 -19.23 -22.75
N PRO A 234 -17.72 -17.90 -22.81
CA PRO A 234 -18.78 -17.33 -23.64
C PRO A 234 -18.49 -17.42 -25.13
N SER A 235 -17.23 -17.59 -25.53
CA SER A 235 -16.80 -17.63 -26.93
C SER A 235 -15.94 -18.87 -27.22
N SER A 236 -15.98 -19.31 -28.48
CA SER A 236 -15.21 -20.47 -28.97
C SER A 236 -13.72 -20.17 -29.18
N GLY A 237 -13.28 -18.93 -29.00
CA GLY A 237 -11.87 -18.51 -29.09
C GLY A 237 -11.68 -17.16 -29.77
N ALA A 238 -10.43 -16.87 -30.15
CA ALA A 238 -10.04 -15.62 -30.80
C ALA A 238 -9.37 -15.88 -32.16
N ASP A 239 -9.50 -14.93 -33.08
CA ASP A 239 -8.82 -14.93 -34.37
C ASP A 239 -7.78 -13.80 -34.42
N ALA A 240 -6.60 -14.11 -34.98
CA ALA A 240 -5.59 -13.09 -35.26
C ALA A 240 -6.04 -12.24 -36.45
N VAL A 241 -6.24 -10.95 -36.21
CA VAL A 241 -6.77 -10.00 -37.20
C VAL A 241 -5.74 -8.99 -37.67
N GLY A 242 -4.59 -8.93 -36.99
CA GLY A 242 -3.59 -7.92 -37.30
C GLY A 242 -2.35 -7.95 -36.42
N THR A 243 -1.64 -6.85 -36.43
CA THR A 243 -0.48 -6.60 -35.57
C THR A 243 -0.63 -5.29 -34.82
N VAL A 244 -0.06 -5.24 -33.62
CA VAL A 244 0.05 -4.04 -32.79
C VAL A 244 1.52 -3.70 -32.57
N THR A 245 1.85 -2.42 -32.56
CA THR A 245 3.16 -1.89 -32.19
C THR A 245 2.99 -0.75 -31.18
N LEU A 246 3.65 -0.87 -30.04
CA LEU A 246 3.70 0.14 -29.00
C LEU A 246 5.13 0.65 -28.84
N ARG A 247 5.31 1.97 -28.74
CA ARG A 247 6.61 2.57 -28.42
C ARG A 247 6.44 3.63 -27.35
N PHE A 248 7.01 3.38 -26.17
CA PHE A 248 6.98 4.31 -25.05
C PHE A 248 8.19 5.24 -25.12
N SER A 249 7.97 6.55 -25.03
CA SER A 249 9.07 7.51 -24.85
C SER A 249 9.40 7.69 -23.37
N ASP A 250 8.38 7.59 -22.50
CA ASP A 250 8.48 7.66 -21.05
C ASP A 250 7.22 7.02 -20.41
N GLY A 251 7.07 7.12 -19.09
CA GLY A 251 5.92 6.56 -18.39
C GLY A 251 4.59 7.31 -18.60
N GLU A 252 4.56 8.40 -19.37
CA GLU A 252 3.37 9.22 -19.66
C GLU A 252 3.03 9.31 -21.16
N ASN A 253 3.99 9.05 -22.05
CA ASN A 253 3.86 9.26 -23.50
C ASN A 253 4.28 8.02 -24.30
N ALA A 254 3.47 7.67 -25.30
CA ALA A 254 3.74 6.56 -26.21
C ALA A 254 3.13 6.77 -27.61
N SER A 255 3.50 5.93 -28.56
CA SER A 255 2.77 5.74 -29.81
C SER A 255 2.11 4.36 -29.85
N PHE A 256 0.86 4.34 -30.31
CA PHE A 256 0.08 3.14 -30.58
C PHE A 256 -0.10 3.00 -32.09
N GLY A 257 0.51 1.98 -32.66
CA GLY A 257 0.37 1.60 -34.06
C GLY A 257 -0.35 0.27 -34.19
N TYR A 258 -1.16 0.13 -35.23
CA TYR A 258 -1.81 -1.14 -35.57
C TYR A 258 -1.86 -1.34 -37.09
N THR A 259 -1.92 -2.60 -37.50
CA THR A 259 -2.26 -2.99 -38.86
C THR A 259 -3.33 -4.07 -38.83
N ILE A 260 -4.49 -3.82 -39.42
CA ILE A 260 -5.60 -4.78 -39.56
C ILE A 260 -6.00 -4.80 -41.03
N GLY A 261 -5.90 -5.97 -41.67
CA GLY A 261 -6.06 -6.07 -43.11
C GLY A 261 -5.12 -5.12 -43.86
N ASN A 262 -5.69 -4.22 -44.66
CA ASN A 262 -4.94 -3.21 -45.43
C ASN A 262 -4.84 -1.85 -44.72
N VAL A 263 -5.36 -1.73 -43.49
CA VAL A 263 -5.39 -0.49 -42.73
C VAL A 263 -4.21 -0.47 -41.78
N THR A 264 -3.36 0.56 -41.89
CA THR A 264 -2.29 0.84 -40.94
C THR A 264 -2.44 2.25 -40.42
N GLN A 265 -2.52 2.41 -39.10
CA GLN A 265 -2.49 3.74 -38.47
C GLN A 265 -1.53 3.74 -37.28
N THR A 266 -1.02 4.94 -36.98
CA THR A 266 -0.25 5.23 -35.77
C THR A 266 -0.78 6.49 -35.12
N LYS A 267 -1.05 6.42 -33.82
CA LYS A 267 -1.56 7.55 -33.02
C LYS A 267 -0.66 7.80 -31.82
N PRO A 268 -0.32 9.06 -31.49
CA PRO A 268 0.25 9.37 -30.19
C PRO A 268 -0.81 9.15 -29.11
N ILE A 269 -0.37 8.53 -28.02
CA ILE A 269 -1.19 8.27 -26.83
C ILE A 269 -0.46 8.78 -25.59
N THR A 270 -1.24 9.23 -24.61
CA THR A 270 -0.75 9.59 -23.29
C THR A 270 -1.46 8.79 -22.23
N ARG A 271 -0.84 8.66 -21.06
CA ARG A 271 -1.50 8.08 -19.90
C ARG A 271 -2.72 8.92 -19.52
N LEU A 272 -3.85 8.27 -19.27
CA LEU A 272 -5.07 8.93 -18.82
C LEU A 272 -4.99 9.20 -17.30
N GLN A 273 -4.72 10.45 -16.92
CA GLN A 273 -4.80 10.91 -15.54
C GLN A 273 -6.22 11.38 -15.22
N PHE A 274 -6.85 10.76 -14.23
CA PHE A 274 -8.20 11.12 -13.76
C PHE A 274 -8.35 11.11 -12.23
N GLY A 275 -7.38 10.55 -11.51
CA GLY A 275 -7.28 10.67 -10.05
C GLY A 275 -6.23 11.69 -9.62
N ASN A 276 -5.93 11.71 -8.32
CA ASN A 276 -4.94 12.59 -7.72
C ASN A 276 -3.62 11.89 -7.37
N THR A 277 -3.54 10.57 -7.55
CA THR A 277 -2.39 9.76 -7.17
C THR A 277 -1.63 9.30 -8.41
N ALA A 278 -0.31 9.50 -8.41
CA ALA A 278 0.55 8.86 -9.40
C ALA A 278 0.69 7.37 -9.06
N SER A 279 0.35 6.49 -10.00
CA SER A 279 0.50 5.04 -9.87
C SER A 279 1.82 4.60 -10.48
N VAL A 280 2.63 3.87 -9.73
CA VAL A 280 3.79 3.14 -10.26
C VAL A 280 3.52 1.65 -10.10
N CYS A 281 3.62 0.92 -11.19
CA CYS A 281 3.38 -0.52 -11.20
C CYS A 281 4.71 -1.28 -11.29
N ALA A 282 4.74 -2.48 -10.72
CA ALA A 282 5.86 -3.40 -10.79
C ALA A 282 5.34 -4.82 -11.03
N VAL A 283 6.22 -5.68 -11.52
CA VAL A 283 5.92 -7.10 -11.65
C VAL A 283 6.32 -7.80 -10.35
N GLU A 284 5.37 -8.51 -9.75
CA GLU A 284 5.58 -9.32 -8.54
C GLU A 284 5.19 -10.79 -8.84
N PRO A 285 5.62 -11.80 -8.06
CA PRO A 285 5.16 -13.18 -8.24
C PRO A 285 3.65 -13.35 -7.98
N TYR A 286 2.97 -14.17 -8.78
CA TYR A 286 1.54 -14.49 -8.61
C TYR A 286 1.35 -15.73 -7.73
N THR A 287 0.71 -15.56 -6.57
CA THR A 287 0.36 -16.64 -5.65
C THR A 287 -1.13 -17.02 -5.77
N THR A 288 -1.45 -18.32 -5.91
CA THR A 288 -2.79 -18.84 -6.25
C THR A 288 -3.67 -19.23 -5.05
N SER A 289 -3.19 -19.09 -3.82
CA SER A 289 -3.98 -19.38 -2.62
C SER A 289 -4.49 -18.08 -2.00
N ASN A 290 -5.79 -18.00 -1.64
CA ASN A 290 -6.18 -17.18 -0.49
C ASN A 290 -5.20 -17.53 0.63
N PRO A 291 -4.41 -16.59 1.17
CA PRO A 291 -3.37 -16.97 2.09
C PRO A 291 -4.07 -17.63 3.29
N PRO A 292 -3.74 -18.89 3.61
CA PRO A 292 -4.00 -19.42 4.95
C PRO A 292 -3.38 -18.42 5.95
N PRO A 293 -3.71 -18.47 7.25
CA PRO A 293 -2.85 -17.84 8.26
C PRO A 293 -1.41 -18.24 7.92
N GLN A 294 -0.63 -17.26 7.46
CA GLN A 294 0.56 -17.54 6.68
C GLN A 294 1.55 -18.21 7.63
N GLU A 295 1.77 -19.51 7.43
CA GLU A 295 2.98 -20.16 7.91
C GLU A 295 4.14 -19.35 7.31
N PRO A 296 5.16 -18.98 8.11
CA PRO A 296 6.23 -18.06 7.73
C PRO A 296 6.75 -18.28 6.31
N GLY A 297 6.60 -17.29 5.42
CA GLY A 297 7.37 -17.25 4.18
C GLY A 297 8.79 -16.76 4.44
N ASP A 298 9.74 -17.08 3.56
CA ASP A 298 11.18 -16.80 3.69
C ASP A 298 11.57 -15.31 3.90
N ASP A 299 10.62 -14.39 3.64
CA ASP A 299 10.81 -12.94 3.71
C ASP A 299 9.89 -12.21 4.70
N GLU A 300 8.95 -12.91 5.35
CA GLU A 300 8.18 -12.31 6.44
C GLU A 300 9.02 -12.30 7.72
N CYS A 301 9.11 -11.15 8.37
CA CYS A 301 9.95 -10.96 9.55
C CYS A 301 9.17 -10.79 10.85
N TYR A 302 7.84 -10.69 10.76
CA TYR A 302 6.94 -10.54 11.91
C TYR A 302 5.72 -11.45 11.76
N PRO A 303 5.27 -12.13 12.84
CA PRO A 303 4.05 -12.92 12.83
C PRO A 303 2.84 -12.02 12.60
N PRO A 304 1.77 -12.45 11.91
CA PRO A 304 0.54 -11.68 11.82
C PRO A 304 -0.02 -11.36 13.21
N LEU A 305 -0.57 -10.16 13.39
CA LEU A 305 -1.29 -9.79 14.61
C LEU A 305 -2.55 -10.64 14.73
N ALA A 306 -2.73 -11.28 15.89
CA ALA A 306 -3.94 -11.96 16.26
C ALA A 306 -4.39 -11.51 17.65
N VAL A 307 -5.71 -11.40 17.86
CA VAL A 307 -6.27 -11.07 19.19
C VAL A 307 -5.86 -12.14 20.20
N GLY A 308 -5.36 -11.71 21.35
CA GLY A 308 -4.83 -12.57 22.41
C GLY A 308 -3.32 -12.83 22.31
N ASP A 309 -2.66 -12.39 21.23
CA ASP A 309 -1.20 -12.38 21.18
C ASP A 309 -0.64 -11.50 22.29
N ARG A 310 0.36 -12.00 23.01
CA ARG A 310 1.00 -11.31 24.12
C ARG A 310 2.50 -11.52 24.10
N TYR A 311 3.25 -10.51 24.50
CA TYR A 311 4.70 -10.63 24.66
C TYR A 311 5.21 -9.67 25.71
N ARG A 312 6.32 -10.03 26.35
CA ARG A 312 7.04 -9.18 27.27
C ARG A 312 8.38 -8.82 26.68
N VAL A 313 8.76 -7.56 26.76
CA VAL A 313 10.08 -7.09 26.35
C VAL A 313 10.79 -6.47 27.55
N ARG A 314 12.10 -6.69 27.64
CA ARG A 314 12.99 -6.07 28.61
C ARG A 314 13.99 -5.17 27.91
N GLY A 315 14.19 -3.99 28.47
CA GLY A 315 15.25 -3.07 28.11
C GLY A 315 16.42 -3.21 29.09
N THR A 316 17.64 -3.21 28.56
CA THR A 316 18.87 -3.12 29.35
C THR A 316 19.70 -1.95 28.82
N ASP A 317 20.26 -1.13 29.71
CA ASP A 317 21.17 -0.08 29.29
C ASP A 317 22.56 -0.63 28.91
N GLY A 318 23.41 0.20 28.29
CA GLY A 318 24.77 -0.19 27.86
C GLY A 318 25.70 -0.64 28.99
N ASN A 319 25.33 -0.43 30.26
CA ASN A 319 26.10 -0.85 31.44
C ASN A 319 25.50 -2.10 32.11
N GLY A 320 24.48 -2.73 31.52
CA GLY A 320 23.79 -3.89 32.10
C GLY A 320 22.72 -3.53 33.15
N GLY A 321 22.39 -2.24 33.30
CA GLY A 321 21.32 -1.77 34.17
C GLY A 321 19.93 -2.04 33.58
N ASN A 322 18.95 -2.24 34.46
CA ASN A 322 17.56 -2.45 34.04
C ASN A 322 16.96 -1.15 33.49
N ALA A 323 16.57 -1.16 32.21
CA ALA A 323 15.95 -0.04 31.52
C ALA A 323 14.41 -0.14 31.47
N GLY A 324 13.84 -1.18 32.10
CA GLY A 324 12.40 -1.40 32.23
C GLY A 324 11.92 -2.67 31.53
N GLU A 325 10.72 -3.11 31.88
CA GLU A 325 10.00 -4.19 31.21
C GLU A 325 8.62 -3.69 30.80
N THR A 326 8.14 -4.16 29.64
CA THR A 326 6.82 -3.80 29.11
C THR A 326 6.11 -5.06 28.63
N ASP A 327 4.88 -5.26 29.11
CA ASP A 327 3.94 -6.24 28.56
C ASP A 327 3.19 -5.62 27.39
N ALA A 328 3.01 -6.39 26.32
CA ALA A 328 2.20 -6.04 25.18
C ALA A 328 1.12 -7.12 24.95
N GLU A 329 -0.08 -6.69 24.59
CA GLU A 329 -1.22 -7.58 24.31
C GLU A 329 -2.10 -7.03 23.19
N VAL A 330 -2.44 -7.86 22.20
CA VAL A 330 -3.45 -7.53 21.20
C VAL A 330 -4.84 -7.77 21.81
N VAL A 331 -5.42 -6.74 22.42
CA VAL A 331 -6.64 -6.85 23.23
C VAL A 331 -7.92 -6.96 22.41
N GLY A 332 -7.88 -6.58 21.13
CA GLY A 332 -9.06 -6.64 20.26
C GLY A 332 -8.88 -5.92 18.94
N THR A 333 -9.99 -5.74 18.22
CA THR A 333 -10.07 -4.92 17.02
C THR A 333 -11.11 -3.82 17.21
N GLU A 334 -10.90 -2.68 16.55
CA GLU A 334 -11.86 -1.58 16.48
C GLU A 334 -11.86 -0.95 15.09
N THR A 335 -12.80 -0.03 14.83
CA THR A 335 -12.84 0.73 13.57
C THR A 335 -12.37 2.16 13.81
N ARG A 336 -11.34 2.60 13.08
CA ARG A 336 -10.81 3.96 13.15
C ARG A 336 -10.77 4.56 11.74
N ASN A 337 -11.47 5.68 11.54
CA ASN A 337 -11.64 6.31 10.22
C ASN A 337 -12.14 5.35 9.13
N GLY A 338 -13.10 4.47 9.49
CA GLY A 338 -13.67 3.48 8.56
C GLY A 338 -12.77 2.28 8.25
N ARG A 339 -11.62 2.14 8.92
CA ARG A 339 -10.66 1.06 8.71
C ARG A 339 -10.57 0.14 9.95
N PRO A 340 -10.49 -1.18 9.78
CA PRO A 340 -10.31 -2.10 10.89
C PRO A 340 -8.88 -2.00 11.42
N VAL A 341 -8.72 -1.77 12.72
CA VAL A 341 -7.41 -1.70 13.39
C VAL A 341 -7.37 -2.68 14.55
N PHE A 342 -6.23 -3.34 14.74
CA PHE A 342 -5.88 -4.00 15.99
C PHE A 342 -5.57 -2.95 17.04
N ARG A 343 -6.04 -3.20 18.26
CA ARG A 343 -5.76 -2.41 19.44
C ARG A 343 -4.73 -3.16 20.27
N VAL A 344 -3.50 -2.64 20.31
CA VAL A 344 -2.38 -3.25 21.05
C VAL A 344 -2.17 -2.47 22.33
N ARG A 345 -2.35 -3.13 23.47
CA ARG A 345 -2.10 -2.56 24.79
C ARG A 345 -0.66 -2.79 25.20
N TYR A 346 0.00 -1.74 25.68
CA TYR A 346 1.30 -1.80 26.33
C TYR A 346 1.16 -1.42 27.80
N THR A 347 1.80 -2.19 28.68
CA THR A 347 1.74 -2.02 30.14
C THR A 347 3.15 -2.12 30.73
N PRO A 348 3.70 -1.00 31.26
CA PRO A 348 4.98 -1.04 31.97
C PRO A 348 4.91 -1.94 33.21
N VAL A 349 5.92 -2.79 33.39
CA VAL A 349 6.01 -3.74 34.51
C VAL A 349 6.79 -3.11 35.67
N GLY A 350 6.26 -3.25 36.89
CA GLY A 350 6.96 -2.86 38.12
C GLY A 350 7.11 -1.35 38.33
N GLN A 351 6.48 -0.52 37.50
CA GLN A 351 6.34 0.93 37.70
C GLN A 351 4.95 1.26 38.26
N ASN A 352 4.84 2.37 39.01
CA ASN A 352 3.58 2.73 39.66
C ASN A 352 2.46 2.95 38.63
N THR A 353 1.37 2.22 38.87
CA THR A 353 0.14 2.02 38.09
C THR A 353 -0.58 3.31 37.67
N GLU A 354 -0.52 3.67 36.38
CA GLU A 354 -1.60 4.33 35.59
C GLU A 354 -1.27 4.36 34.07
N GLY A 355 -0.31 3.51 33.63
CA GLY A 355 0.51 3.75 32.43
C GLY A 355 0.16 2.98 31.15
N GLU A 356 -1.09 2.57 30.95
CA GLU A 356 -1.45 1.83 29.73
C GLU A 356 -1.38 2.74 28.49
N VAL A 357 -0.81 2.20 27.42
CA VAL A 357 -0.80 2.83 26.09
C VAL A 357 -1.45 1.88 25.11
N PHE A 358 -2.35 2.39 24.29
CA PHE A 358 -2.99 1.65 23.21
C PHE A 358 -2.47 2.16 21.87
N GLU A 359 -1.93 1.26 21.06
CA GLU A 359 -1.54 1.53 19.69
C GLU A 359 -2.59 0.96 18.73
N PHE A 360 -2.78 1.65 17.61
CA PHE A 360 -3.76 1.31 16.59
C PHE A 360 -3.08 0.91 15.29
N ILE A 361 -3.20 -0.36 14.93
CA ILE A 361 -2.50 -0.97 13.80
C ILE A 361 -3.51 -1.62 12.86
N GLU A 362 -3.72 -1.06 11.66
CA GLU A 362 -4.38 -1.80 10.58
C GLU A 362 -3.39 -2.83 10.04
N GLN A 363 -3.83 -4.07 9.85
CA GLN A 363 -3.03 -5.10 9.20
C GLN A 363 -3.76 -5.55 7.93
N THR A 364 -3.09 -5.37 6.79
CA THR A 364 -3.55 -5.84 5.49
C THR A 364 -2.77 -7.08 5.08
N ALA A 365 -3.03 -7.60 3.87
CA ALA A 365 -2.25 -8.69 3.30
C ALA A 365 -0.77 -8.29 3.09
N THR A 366 -0.51 -7.02 2.81
CA THR A 366 0.81 -6.54 2.35
C THR A 366 1.48 -5.58 3.32
N GLU A 367 0.73 -4.93 4.21
CA GLU A 367 1.21 -3.85 5.07
C GLU A 367 0.65 -3.95 6.50
N ARG A 368 1.32 -3.32 7.46
CA ARG A 368 0.71 -2.78 8.67
C ARG A 368 0.77 -1.27 8.63
N ILE A 369 -0.25 -0.63 9.17
CA ILE A 369 -0.40 0.82 9.16
C ILE A 369 -0.66 1.26 10.60
N HIS A 370 0.29 2.00 11.14
CA HIS A 370 0.26 2.54 12.49
C HIS A 370 -0.34 3.94 12.44
N TYR A 371 -1.47 4.11 13.12
CA TYR A 371 -2.20 5.39 13.17
C TYR A 371 -1.73 6.32 14.29
N GLY A 372 -1.03 5.76 15.27
CA GLY A 372 -0.61 6.43 16.49
C GLY A 372 -1.09 5.68 17.72
N SER A 373 -1.20 6.39 18.83
CA SER A 373 -1.48 5.81 20.13
C SER A 373 -2.36 6.70 21.00
N GLU A 374 -2.92 6.13 22.05
CA GLU A 374 -3.59 6.87 23.12
C GLU A 374 -3.25 6.26 24.47
N GLY A 375 -3.36 7.06 25.52
CA GLY A 375 -3.07 6.62 26.88
C GLY A 375 -1.94 7.42 27.51
N PHE A 376 -1.22 6.78 28.42
CA PHE A 376 -0.20 7.44 29.21
C PHE A 376 1.09 7.72 28.41
N ILE A 377 1.68 8.89 28.63
CA ILE A 377 2.91 9.33 27.99
C ILE A 377 3.95 9.52 29.10
N PRO A 378 4.84 8.54 29.31
CA PRO A 378 5.75 8.52 30.46
C PRO A 378 6.66 9.75 30.55
N GLU A 379 7.12 10.27 29.41
CA GLU A 379 8.12 11.35 29.34
C GLU A 379 7.63 12.66 29.94
N ILE A 380 6.32 12.88 29.89
CA ILE A 380 5.66 14.09 30.39
C ILE A 380 4.66 13.79 31.50
N ASN A 381 4.57 12.52 31.91
CA ASN A 381 3.67 12.03 32.95
C ASN A 381 2.23 12.55 32.75
N ALA A 382 1.68 12.35 31.56
CA ALA A 382 0.36 12.84 31.17
C ALA A 382 -0.37 11.79 30.33
N VAL A 383 -1.70 11.89 30.27
CA VAL A 383 -2.51 11.11 29.33
C VAL A 383 -2.77 11.96 28.08
N GLY A 384 -2.63 11.33 26.92
CA GLY A 384 -2.82 12.01 25.66
C GLY A 384 -3.10 11.07 24.50
N THR A 385 -3.19 11.68 23.31
CA THR A 385 -3.37 10.98 22.04
C THR A 385 -2.26 11.41 21.10
N THR A 386 -1.58 10.46 20.49
CA THR A 386 -0.61 10.66 19.44
C THR A 386 -1.21 10.21 18.12
N ARG A 387 -1.09 11.02 17.08
CA ARG A 387 -1.33 10.58 15.70
C ARG A 387 -0.06 10.66 14.88
N PHE A 388 0.10 9.73 13.95
CA PHE A 388 1.16 9.80 12.95
C PHE A 388 0.66 10.49 11.68
N GLU A 389 1.43 11.45 11.18
CA GLU A 389 1.11 12.23 10.00
C GLU A 389 2.29 12.28 9.02
N PRO A 390 2.22 11.55 7.87
CA PRO A 390 1.19 10.54 7.54
C PRO A 390 1.27 9.32 8.49
N PRO A 391 0.22 8.45 8.52
CA PRO A 391 0.30 7.16 9.20
C PRO A 391 1.54 6.37 8.77
N VAL A 392 2.22 5.73 9.72
CA VAL A 392 3.44 4.95 9.43
C VAL A 392 3.03 3.61 8.83
N ARG A 393 3.61 3.25 7.69
CA ARG A 393 3.31 1.99 6.97
C ARG A 393 4.54 1.09 6.99
N THR A 394 4.33 -0.22 7.16
CA THR A 394 5.30 -1.35 7.31
C THR A 394 4.94 -2.52 6.37
N PRO A 395 5.68 -2.98 5.33
CA PRO A 395 5.31 -4.16 4.57
C PRO A 395 5.44 -5.39 5.46
N ARG A 396 4.61 -6.39 5.18
CA ARG A 396 4.70 -7.68 5.83
C ARG A 396 5.84 -8.54 5.28
N ALA A 397 6.09 -8.47 3.98
CA ALA A 397 7.21 -9.12 3.33
C ALA A 397 8.37 -8.15 3.13
N THR A 398 9.54 -8.49 3.69
CA THR A 398 10.76 -7.69 3.58
C THR A 398 11.85 -8.60 3.05
N PRO A 399 12.09 -8.71 1.73
CA PRO A 399 13.18 -9.53 1.18
C PRO A 399 14.57 -9.02 1.60
N VAL A 400 15.58 -9.89 1.61
CA VAL A 400 16.96 -9.47 1.93
C VAL A 400 17.40 -8.42 0.92
N GLY A 401 17.91 -7.29 1.41
CA GLY A 401 18.25 -6.11 0.61
C GLY A 401 17.13 -5.08 0.46
N ALA A 402 15.90 -5.38 0.90
CA ALA A 402 14.83 -4.39 0.98
C ALA A 402 15.25 -3.21 1.87
N GLN A 403 14.93 -2.00 1.47
CA GLN A 403 15.36 -0.79 2.17
C GLN A 403 14.47 0.41 1.89
N GLY A 404 14.52 1.36 2.82
CA GLY A 404 14.44 2.77 2.51
C GLY A 404 13.84 3.62 3.62
N ARG A 405 13.05 4.64 3.27
CA ARG A 405 12.92 5.85 4.09
C ARG A 405 11.49 6.19 4.52
N LEU A 406 11.32 6.59 5.77
CA LEU A 406 10.08 7.07 6.37
C LEU A 406 10.29 8.50 6.89
N VAL A 407 9.39 9.41 6.52
CA VAL A 407 9.37 10.78 7.05
C VAL A 407 7.96 11.08 7.53
N TYR A 408 7.80 11.25 8.84
CA TYR A 408 6.48 11.41 9.46
C TYR A 408 6.57 12.26 10.72
N LYS A 409 5.41 12.72 11.18
CA LYS A 409 5.27 13.48 12.42
C LYS A 409 4.49 12.69 13.44
N ALA A 410 4.96 12.64 14.68
CA ALA A 410 4.11 12.29 15.81
C ALA A 410 3.54 13.57 16.40
N ILE A 411 2.23 13.74 16.28
CA ILE A 411 1.52 14.91 16.81
C ILE A 411 0.75 14.44 18.04
N THR A 412 1.22 14.87 19.20
CA THR A 412 0.71 14.42 20.49
C THR A 412 -0.06 15.54 21.18
N ASN A 413 -1.33 15.28 21.44
CA ASN A 413 -2.21 16.16 22.21
C ASN A 413 -2.34 15.62 23.63
N TYR A 414 -2.08 16.45 24.62
CA TYR A 414 -2.16 16.08 26.03
C TYR A 414 -2.55 17.29 26.89
N THR A 415 -2.91 17.04 28.15
CA THR A 415 -3.17 18.10 29.13
C THR A 415 -2.01 18.20 30.10
N ALA A 416 -1.40 19.38 30.21
CA ALA A 416 -0.38 19.68 31.21
C ALA A 416 -0.80 20.88 32.06
N MET A 417 -0.80 20.73 33.38
CA MET A 417 -1.20 21.77 34.34
C MET A 417 -2.59 22.38 34.02
N GLY A 418 -3.54 21.56 33.54
CA GLY A 418 -4.88 22.01 33.17
C GLY A 418 -4.97 22.82 31.87
N GLN A 419 -3.93 22.81 31.03
CA GLN A 419 -3.91 23.43 29.71
C GLN A 419 -3.72 22.38 28.62
N ALA A 420 -4.41 22.54 27.50
CA ALA A 420 -4.21 21.71 26.32
C ALA A 420 -2.86 22.05 25.67
N VAL A 421 -2.06 21.04 25.41
CA VAL A 421 -0.75 21.16 24.76
C VAL A 421 -0.71 20.21 23.57
N THR A 422 -0.16 20.71 22.46
CA THR A 422 0.18 19.91 21.29
C THR A 422 1.69 19.95 21.11
N SER A 423 2.33 18.77 21.13
CA SER A 423 3.71 18.62 20.71
C SER A 423 3.78 17.97 19.33
N THR A 424 4.87 18.24 18.61
CA THR A 424 5.13 17.61 17.31
C THR A 424 6.59 17.19 17.27
N ILE A 425 6.80 15.91 16.98
CA ILE A 425 8.11 15.31 16.77
C ILE A 425 8.21 14.94 15.30
N ASP A 426 9.21 15.49 14.61
CA ASP A 426 9.54 15.12 13.25
C ASP A 426 10.46 13.90 13.27
N PHE A 427 10.15 12.87 12.48
CA PHE A 427 10.96 11.68 12.30
C PHE A 427 11.44 11.56 10.86
N ASP A 428 12.70 11.16 10.70
CA ASP A 428 13.35 10.82 9.44
C ASP A 428 14.15 9.52 9.65
N GLU A 429 13.61 8.42 9.16
CA GLU A 429 14.12 7.08 9.39
C GLU A 429 14.54 6.45 8.06
N THR A 430 15.69 5.77 8.03
CA THR A 430 16.13 4.92 6.92
C THR A 430 16.45 3.52 7.43
N TRP A 431 15.91 2.48 6.82
CA TRP A 431 16.11 1.10 7.23
C TRP A 431 16.55 0.22 6.06
N LYS A 432 17.16 -0.92 6.36
CA LYS A 432 17.53 -1.97 5.40
C LYS A 432 17.47 -3.35 6.04
N ARG A 433 16.84 -4.33 5.40
CA ARG A 433 17.03 -5.76 5.72
C ARG A 433 18.39 -6.18 5.18
N VAL A 434 19.34 -6.41 6.07
CA VAL A 434 20.73 -6.73 5.68
C VAL A 434 20.95 -8.23 5.48
N GLY A 435 20.08 -9.08 6.03
CA GLY A 435 20.16 -10.53 5.86
C GLY A 435 19.33 -11.29 6.87
N THR A 436 19.61 -12.58 7.00
CA THR A 436 19.14 -13.46 8.07
C THR A 436 20.31 -13.88 8.95
N GLN A 437 20.05 -14.07 10.24
CA GLN A 437 21.05 -14.46 11.21
C GLN A 437 20.39 -15.27 12.33
N THR A 438 21.04 -16.35 12.79
CA THR A 438 20.62 -17.00 14.03
C THR A 438 20.76 -16.01 15.19
N GLN A 439 19.66 -15.74 15.88
CA GLN A 439 19.64 -14.81 17.01
C GLN A 439 18.90 -15.41 18.21
N SER A 440 19.48 -15.20 19.39
CA SER A 440 18.89 -15.61 20.67
C SER A 440 18.30 -14.42 21.42
N SER A 441 17.29 -14.73 22.23
CA SER A 441 16.68 -13.90 23.27
C SER A 441 16.32 -14.81 24.45
N PRO A 442 15.91 -14.28 25.62
CA PRO A 442 15.38 -15.13 26.69
C PRO A 442 14.21 -16.02 26.25
N ALA A 443 13.39 -15.59 25.29
CA ALA A 443 12.29 -16.39 24.75
C ALA A 443 12.70 -17.54 23.81
N GLY A 444 14.01 -17.68 23.54
CA GLY A 444 14.56 -18.77 22.75
C GLY A 444 15.57 -18.33 21.69
N THR A 445 16.05 -19.32 20.93
CA THR A 445 16.96 -19.15 19.82
C THR A 445 16.23 -19.39 18.51
N PHE A 446 16.32 -18.43 17.59
CA PHE A 446 15.64 -18.42 16.32
C PHE A 446 16.68 -18.48 15.21
N THR A 447 16.67 -19.56 14.42
CA THR A 447 17.42 -19.62 13.17
C THR A 447 16.76 -18.70 12.15
N ASP A 448 17.55 -18.16 11.22
CA ASP A 448 17.04 -17.32 10.13
C ASP A 448 16.28 -16.05 10.55
N ALA A 449 16.57 -15.50 11.73
CA ALA A 449 15.97 -14.22 12.14
C ALA A 449 16.40 -13.10 11.19
N CYS A 450 15.44 -12.32 10.72
CA CYS A 450 15.67 -11.16 9.88
C CYS A 450 16.47 -10.10 10.63
N LYS A 451 17.60 -9.69 10.07
CA LYS A 451 18.42 -8.60 10.59
C LYS A 451 18.16 -7.31 9.82
N PHE A 452 17.86 -6.25 10.55
CA PHE A 452 17.65 -4.91 10.04
C PHE A 452 18.71 -3.95 10.60
N GLU A 453 19.13 -3.01 9.78
CA GLU A 453 19.92 -1.85 10.18
C GLU A 453 19.11 -0.60 9.86
N THR A 454 18.93 0.27 10.85
CA THR A 454 18.10 1.47 10.78
C THR A 454 18.84 2.67 11.35
N THR A 455 18.84 3.79 10.63
CA THR A 455 19.23 5.10 11.14
C THR A 455 17.98 5.93 11.33
N LEU A 456 17.79 6.51 12.51
CA LEU A 456 16.64 7.31 12.89
C LEU A 456 17.09 8.69 13.36
N LEU A 457 16.53 9.73 12.76
CA LEU A 457 16.64 11.10 13.23
C LEU A 457 15.28 11.55 13.74
N SER A 458 15.20 11.98 15.00
CA SER A 458 14.01 12.62 15.54
C SER A 458 14.31 14.03 16.04
N LYS A 459 13.37 14.96 15.82
CA LYS A 459 13.52 16.36 16.18
C LYS A 459 12.25 16.86 16.82
N VAL A 460 12.37 17.52 17.96
CA VAL A 460 11.26 18.16 18.64
C VAL A 460 11.68 19.53 19.13
N SER A 461 10.80 20.52 18.97
CA SER A 461 10.99 21.86 19.50
C SER A 461 9.75 22.28 20.28
N ILE A 462 9.95 22.66 21.55
CA ILE A 462 8.88 23.08 22.45
C ILE A 462 9.23 24.47 22.98
N THR A 463 8.32 25.42 22.79
CA THR A 463 8.45 26.79 23.30
C THR A 463 7.50 27.03 24.46
N THR A 464 8.04 27.36 25.63
CA THR A 464 7.25 27.67 26.82
C THR A 464 7.77 28.95 27.45
N ALA A 465 6.88 29.93 27.66
CA ALA A 465 7.20 31.22 28.30
C ALA A 465 8.42 31.95 27.67
N GLY A 466 8.55 31.92 26.34
CA GLY A 466 9.63 32.59 25.59
C GLY A 466 10.95 31.84 25.53
N VAL A 467 11.06 30.67 26.16
CA VAL A 467 12.21 29.76 26.05
C VAL A 467 11.86 28.60 25.13
N THR A 468 12.69 28.34 24.13
CA THR A 468 12.55 27.22 23.21
C THR A 468 13.60 26.17 23.51
N THR A 469 13.14 24.96 23.84
CA THR A 469 13.98 23.76 23.94
C THR A 469 13.88 23.00 22.63
N ARG A 470 15.02 22.76 21.99
CA ARG A 470 15.14 21.87 20.84
C ARG A 470 15.89 20.60 21.26
N THR A 471 15.29 19.46 20.99
CA THR A 471 15.91 18.15 21.20
C THR A 471 16.02 17.46 19.84
N ASP A 472 17.26 17.15 19.46
CA ASP A 472 17.58 16.37 18.27
C ASP A 472 18.16 15.02 18.74
N ILE A 473 17.69 13.92 18.19
CA ILE A 473 18.14 12.57 18.53
C ILE A 473 18.52 11.86 17.25
N ALA A 474 19.75 11.37 17.20
CA ALA A 474 20.22 10.50 16.15
C ALA A 474 20.45 9.12 16.73
N SER A 475 19.88 8.09 16.10
CA SER A 475 19.97 6.72 16.57
C SER A 475 20.36 5.79 15.44
N ASP A 476 21.26 4.85 15.72
CA ASP A 476 21.53 3.69 14.88
C ASP A 476 21.02 2.45 15.60
N VAL A 477 20.22 1.66 14.89
CA VAL A 477 19.50 0.51 15.43
C VAL A 477 19.81 -0.71 14.61
N VAL A 478 20.24 -1.77 15.28
CA VAL A 478 20.28 -3.11 14.72
C VAL A 478 19.15 -3.92 15.36
N GLN A 479 18.24 -4.45 14.55
CA GLN A 479 17.09 -5.20 15.03
C GLN A 479 17.04 -6.58 14.42
N TRP A 480 16.72 -7.57 15.24
CA TRP A 480 16.41 -8.93 14.82
C TRP A 480 14.96 -9.24 15.09
N SER A 481 14.32 -9.82 14.09
CA SER A 481 12.91 -10.24 14.16
C SER A 481 12.74 -11.58 13.50
N HIS A 482 11.75 -12.35 13.94
CA HIS A 482 11.47 -13.67 13.39
C HIS A 482 9.96 -13.84 13.18
N PRO A 483 9.52 -14.42 12.05
CA PRO A 483 8.10 -14.52 11.71
C PRO A 483 7.26 -15.34 12.69
N SER A 484 7.87 -16.09 13.61
CA SER A 484 7.12 -16.81 14.66
C SER A 484 6.85 -16.00 15.93
N ILE A 485 7.60 -14.91 16.17
CA ILE A 485 7.59 -14.23 17.48
C ILE A 485 7.65 -12.69 17.39
N GLY A 486 8.10 -12.16 16.26
CA GLY A 486 8.25 -10.72 16.02
C GLY A 486 9.64 -10.22 16.37
N ALA A 487 9.74 -8.96 16.78
CA ALA A 487 11.00 -8.37 17.23
C ALA A 487 11.49 -9.11 18.47
N LEU A 488 12.63 -9.78 18.35
CA LEU A 488 13.17 -10.63 19.41
C LEU A 488 14.38 -10.00 20.11
N ARG A 489 15.14 -9.17 19.39
CA ARG A 489 16.24 -8.39 19.95
C ARG A 489 16.45 -7.09 19.18
N SER A 490 16.84 -6.02 19.86
CA SER A 490 17.35 -4.81 19.25
C SER A 490 18.56 -4.27 20.03
N GLU A 491 19.45 -3.62 19.32
CA GLU A 491 20.55 -2.85 19.86
C GLU A 491 20.46 -1.45 19.29
N THR A 492 20.42 -0.45 20.16
CA THR A 492 20.23 0.95 19.80
C THR A 492 21.33 1.77 20.42
N ASP A 493 22.12 2.42 19.58
CA ASP A 493 23.03 3.49 19.98
C ASP A 493 22.36 4.83 19.62
N SER A 494 22.41 5.81 20.52
CA SER A 494 21.72 7.09 20.31
C SER A 494 22.52 8.25 20.87
N THR A 495 22.57 9.34 20.10
CA THR A 495 23.11 10.63 20.51
C THR A 495 21.96 11.63 20.62
N THR A 496 21.70 12.10 21.83
CA THR A 496 20.69 13.14 22.11
C THR A 496 21.38 14.48 22.30
N SER A 497 20.98 15.49 21.54
CA SER A 497 21.45 16.87 21.65
C SER A 497 20.32 17.80 22.06
N ILE A 498 20.46 18.46 23.20
CA ILE A 498 19.48 19.43 23.72
C ILE A 498 20.06 20.84 23.65
N THR A 499 19.35 21.72 22.94
CA THR A 499 19.70 23.15 22.80
C THR A 499 18.59 24.01 23.37
N LEU A 500 18.96 25.04 24.15
CA LEU A 500 18.04 26.02 24.72
C LEU A 500 18.26 27.38 24.07
N THR A 501 17.19 28.01 23.61
CA THR A 501 17.19 29.36 23.03
C THR A 501 16.12 30.24 23.71
N GLY A 502 16.29 31.57 23.69
CA GLY A 502 15.38 32.50 24.37
C GLY A 502 15.66 32.73 25.87
N VAL A 503 16.75 32.17 26.39
CA VAL A 503 17.27 32.45 27.73
C VAL A 503 18.17 33.71 27.72
N PRO A 504 18.25 34.47 28.83
CA PRO A 504 18.99 35.75 28.88
C PRO A 504 20.52 35.59 28.85
N PHE A 505 21.04 34.37 28.80
CA PHE A 505 22.46 34.05 28.71
C PHE A 505 22.67 32.78 27.86
N PRO A 506 23.79 32.65 27.14
CA PRO A 506 24.06 31.47 26.32
C PRO A 506 24.25 30.22 27.21
N ILE A 507 23.53 29.15 26.89
CA ILE A 507 23.70 27.83 27.51
C ILE A 507 24.30 26.91 26.45
N PRO A 508 25.45 26.28 26.69
CA PRO A 508 26.02 25.32 25.74
C PRO A 508 25.07 24.12 25.56
N PRO A 509 25.00 23.53 24.36
CA PRO A 509 24.17 22.36 24.13
C PRO A 509 24.62 21.20 25.01
N THR A 510 23.66 20.44 25.53
CA THR A 510 23.94 19.19 26.26
C THR A 510 23.86 18.04 25.28
N VAL A 511 24.92 17.24 25.21
CA VAL A 511 24.98 16.03 24.38
C VAL A 511 25.07 14.82 25.29
N THR A 512 24.29 13.79 25.02
CA THR A 512 24.28 12.54 25.78
C THR A 512 24.21 11.37 24.83
N ASP A 513 25.16 10.44 24.98
CA ASP A 513 25.18 9.19 24.25
C ASP A 513 24.62 8.07 25.13
N THR A 514 23.72 7.28 24.56
CA THR A 514 23.10 6.14 25.24
C THR A 514 23.17 4.90 24.35
N ARG A 515 23.34 3.76 25.00
CA ARG A 515 23.15 2.45 24.37
C ARG A 515 22.04 1.71 25.10
N THR A 516 21.17 1.05 24.36
CA THR A 516 20.08 0.24 24.91
C THR A 516 19.94 -1.05 24.13
N ILE A 517 19.67 -2.14 24.85
CA ILE A 517 19.41 -3.46 24.30
C ILE A 517 17.98 -3.82 24.67
N GLY A 518 17.13 -4.08 23.67
CA GLY A 518 15.79 -4.59 23.86
C GLY A 518 15.75 -6.10 23.57
N GLU A 519 15.09 -6.89 24.41
CA GLU A 519 14.95 -8.33 24.20
C GLU A 519 13.55 -8.83 24.58
N ILE A 520 13.00 -9.71 23.76
CA ILE A 520 11.76 -10.42 24.12
C ILE A 520 12.06 -11.44 25.21
N VAL A 521 11.36 -11.30 26.34
CA VAL A 521 11.57 -12.13 27.52
C VAL A 521 10.73 -13.39 27.46
N SER A 522 9.47 -13.24 27.06
CA SER A 522 8.51 -14.32 26.90
C SER A 522 7.42 -13.89 25.92
N ALA A 523 6.75 -14.85 25.28
CA ALA A 523 5.70 -14.54 24.32
C ALA A 523 4.66 -15.66 24.21
N SER A 524 3.45 -15.30 23.81
CA SER A 524 2.44 -16.22 23.32
C SER A 524 1.84 -15.62 22.05
N ILE A 525 2.25 -16.15 20.90
CA ILE A 525 1.94 -15.61 19.57
C ILE A 525 1.36 -16.72 18.70
N GLY A 526 0.20 -16.48 18.07
CA GLY A 526 -0.42 -17.46 17.17
C GLY A 526 -0.70 -18.82 17.83
N GLY A 527 -1.01 -18.81 19.13
CA GLY A 527 -1.24 -20.03 19.93
C GLY A 527 0.03 -20.78 20.35
N ARG A 528 1.23 -20.32 19.97
CA ARG A 528 2.52 -20.87 20.41
C ARG A 528 3.03 -20.08 21.61
N THR A 529 3.53 -20.77 22.64
CA THR A 529 4.14 -20.14 23.81
C THR A 529 5.65 -20.29 23.76
N PHE A 530 6.34 -19.17 23.96
CA PHE A 530 7.78 -19.05 24.07
C PHE A 530 8.11 -18.75 25.54
N PRO A 531 9.04 -19.50 26.15
CA PRO A 531 9.36 -19.42 27.56
C PRO A 531 9.78 -18.03 28.02
#